data_AF-A0A936FQJ7-F1
#
_entry.id   AF-A0A936FQJ7-F1
#
_cell.length_a   1.000
_cell.length_b   1.000
_cell.length_c   1.000
_cell.angle_alpha   90.00
_cell.angle_beta   90.00
_cell.angle_gamma   90.00
#
_symmetry.space_group_name_H-M   'P 1'
#
loop_
_entity.id
_entity.type
_entity.pdbx_description
1 polymer ?
#
loop_
_entity_poly.entity_id
_entity_poly.type
_entity_poly.pdbx_seq_one_letter_code
_entity_poly.pdbx_strand_id
1 'polypeptide(L)' 'MRTNIVIDDQLMQDSLKVTGLKTKRDVVELGLRTLLRLRQQEEIRRFRGKLHWEGDLDAMRRDR' A
#
# COMPACT_ATOMS: atom_id res chain seq x y z
N MET A 1 -3.00 7.72 -21.28
CA MET A 1 -4.39 7.52 -21.79
C MET A 1 -5.28 8.55 -21.12
N ARG A 2 -6.18 9.21 -21.86
CA ARG A 2 -7.16 10.15 -21.28
C ARG A 2 -8.48 9.40 -21.11
N THR A 3 -9.02 9.39 -19.90
CA THR A 3 -10.26 8.66 -19.55
C THR A 3 -11.15 9.58 -18.73
N ASN A 4 -12.46 9.55 -19.00
CA ASN A 4 -13.45 10.23 -18.17
C ASN A 4 -14.00 9.22 -17.15
N ILE A 5 -13.84 9.52 -15.87
CA ILE A 5 -14.29 8.68 -14.75
C ILE A 5 -14.96 9.56 -13.71
N VAL A 6 -16.02 9.05 -13.09
CA VAL A 6 -16.72 9.70 -11.99
C VAL A 6 -16.04 9.29 -10.70
N ILE A 7 -15.59 10.26 -9.91
CA ILE A 7 -14.97 10.06 -8.60
C ILE A 7 -15.67 10.97 -7.61
N ASP A 8 -15.89 10.49 -6.40
CA ASP A 8 -16.39 11.30 -5.29
C ASP A 8 -15.46 12.49 -5.01
N ASP A 9 -16.04 13.69 -4.93
CA ASP A 9 -15.26 14.92 -4.78
C ASP A 9 -14.62 15.04 -3.39
N GLN A 10 -15.30 14.56 -2.35
CA GLN A 10 -14.77 14.58 -0.99
C GLN A 10 -13.54 13.68 -0.88
N LEU A 11 -13.62 12.46 -1.42
CA LEU A 11 -12.51 11.52 -1.52
C LEU A 11 -11.31 12.14 -2.26
N MET A 12 -11.53 12.84 -3.37
CA MET A 12 -10.46 13.48 -4.12
C MET A 12 -9.82 14.64 -3.34
N GLN A 13 -10.62 15.45 -2.65
CA GLN A 13 -10.11 16.53 -1.81
C GLN A 13 -9.28 16.02 -0.65
N ASP A 14 -9.76 14.99 0.06
CA ASP A 14 -9.05 14.41 1.20
C ASP A 14 -7.76 13.74 0.73
N SER A 15 -7.79 13.06 -0.41
CA SER A 15 -6.59 12.49 -1.01
C SER A 15 -5.55 13.55 -1.38
N LEU A 16 -5.96 14.68 -1.98
CA LEU A 16 -5.05 15.80 -2.27
C LEU A 16 -4.44 16.39 -1.00
N LYS A 17 -5.24 16.59 0.05
CA LYS A 17 -4.78 17.11 1.35
C LYS A 17 -3.77 16.19 2.02
N VAL A 18 -4.07 14.89 2.09
CA VAL A 18 -3.21 13.90 2.77
C VAL A 18 -1.92 13.65 1.99
N THR A 19 -1.99 13.63 0.65
CA THR A 19 -0.82 13.36 -0.19
C THR A 19 0.04 14.59 -0.49
N GLY A 20 -0.52 15.80 -0.30
CA GLY A 20 0.14 17.06 -0.68
C GLY A 20 0.30 17.26 -2.18
N LEU A 21 -0.36 16.42 -3.00
CA LEU A 21 -0.26 16.48 -4.45
C LEU A 21 -1.08 17.64 -5.03
N LYS A 22 -0.61 18.19 -6.15
CA LYS A 22 -1.22 19.38 -6.77
C LYS A 22 -2.34 19.05 -7.75
N THR A 23 -2.35 17.84 -8.32
CA THR A 23 -3.28 17.51 -9.42
C THR A 23 -4.07 16.24 -9.13
N LYS A 24 -5.34 16.22 -9.58
CA LYS A 24 -6.20 15.02 -9.51
C LYS A 24 -5.56 13.83 -10.25
N ARG A 25 -4.84 14.08 -11.35
CA ARG A 25 -4.14 13.04 -12.12
C ARG A 25 -3.07 12.35 -11.29
N ASP A 26 -2.24 13.12 -10.58
CA ASP A 26 -1.14 12.55 -9.79
C ASP A 26 -1.67 11.73 -8.62
N VAL A 27 -2.77 12.16 -7.99
CA VAL A 27 -3.47 11.39 -6.95
C VAL A 27 -3.99 10.06 -7.49
N VAL A 28 -4.64 10.07 -8.65
CA VAL A 28 -5.15 8.84 -9.29
C VAL A 28 -4.01 7.90 -9.63
N GLU A 29 -2.91 8.41 -10.21
CA GLU A 29 -1.76 7.56 -10.55
C GLU A 29 -1.07 6.99 -9.30
N LEU A 30 -0.93 7.80 -8.24
CA LEU A 30 -0.41 7.32 -6.96
C LEU A 30 -1.31 6.24 -6.36
N GLY A 31 -2.63 6.40 -6.43
CA GLY A 31 -3.61 5.42 -5.96
C GLY A 31 -3.46 4.08 -6.69
N LEU A 32 -3.37 4.11 -8.02
CA LEU A 32 -3.19 2.90 -8.84
C LEU A 32 -1.86 2.20 -8.56
N ARG A 33 -0.75 2.95 -8.43
CA ARG A 33 0.56 2.39 -8.07
C ARG A 33 0.55 1.77 -6.67
N THR A 34 -0.09 2.44 -5.72
CA THR A 34 -0.22 1.94 -4.35
C THR A 34 -1.02 0.64 -4.32
N LEU A 35 -2.12 0.55 -5.07
CA LEU A 35 -2.91 -0.67 -5.17
C LEU A 35 -2.06 -1.85 -5.66
N LEU A 36 -1.28 -1.67 -6.73
CA LEU A 36 -0.39 -2.71 -7.24
C LEU A 36 0.66 -3.13 -6.21
N ARG A 37 1.27 -2.15 -5.52
CA ARG A 37 2.26 -2.40 -4.47
C ARG A 37 1.67 -3.22 -3.33
N LEU A 38 0.46 -2.90 -2.88
CA LEU A 38 -0.23 -3.64 -1.82
C LEU A 38 -0.50 -5.09 -2.23
N ARG A 39 -0.95 -5.31 -3.48
CA ARG A 39 -1.14 -6.68 -4.01
C ARG A 39 0.15 -7.47 -4.10
N GLN A 40 1.24 -6.84 -4.52
CA GLN A 40 2.56 -7.49 -4.54
C GLN A 40 3.04 -7.83 -3.13
N GLN A 41 2.77 -6.98 -2.14
CA GLN A 41 3.09 -7.29 -0.74
C GLN A 41 2.25 -8.44 -0.20
N GLU A 42 0.99 -8.59 -0.63
CA GLU A 42 0.17 -9.74 -0.25
C GLU A 42 0.74 -11.08 -0.73
N GLU A 43 1.53 -11.10 -1.81
CA GLU A 43 2.19 -12.32 -2.28
C GLU A 43 3.12 -12.93 -1.24
N ILE A 44 3.70 -12.13 -0.34
CA ILE A 44 4.52 -12.65 0.77
C ILE A 44 3.71 -13.57 1.68
N ARG A 45 2.39 -13.35 1.78
CA ARG A 45 1.49 -14.20 2.58
C ARG A 45 1.43 -15.63 2.05
N ARG A 46 1.71 -15.86 0.75
CA ARG A 46 1.76 -17.20 0.15
C ARG A 46 2.88 -18.08 0.71
N PHE A 47 3.88 -17.46 1.33
CA PHE A 47 5.03 -18.12 1.96
C PHE A 47 4.82 -18.41 3.45
N ARG A 48 3.68 -18.01 4.03
CA ARG A 48 3.33 -18.31 5.42
C ARG A 48 3.34 -19.83 5.65
N GLY A 49 4.14 -20.29 6.61
CA GLY A 49 4.29 -21.71 6.95
C GLY A 49 5.09 -22.53 5.93
N LYS A 50 5.61 -21.92 4.87
CA LYS A 50 6.44 -22.60 3.85
C LYS A 50 7.94 -22.32 4.00
N LEU A 51 8.28 -21.17 4.59
CA LEU A 51 9.67 -20.80 4.82
C LEU A 51 10.14 -21.41 6.15
N HIS A 52 11.32 -22.04 6.11
CA HIS A 52 12.01 -22.45 7.31
C HIS A 52 12.58 -21.21 8.00
N TRP A 53 12.22 -21.01 9.27
CA TRP A 53 12.72 -19.92 10.08
C TRP A 53 13.86 -20.44 10.96
N GLU A 54 15.03 -19.82 10.87
CA GLU A 54 16.18 -20.10 11.71
C GLU A 54 16.37 -18.95 12.70
N GLY A 55 16.12 -19.20 13.99
CA GLY A 55 16.29 -18.23 15.07
C GLY A 55 15.44 -18.55 16.30
N ASP A 56 15.98 -18.25 17.49
CA ASP A 56 15.25 -18.39 18.76
C ASP A 56 14.40 -17.14 19.03
N LEU A 57 13.10 -17.25 18.80
CA LEU A 57 12.14 -16.17 19.04
C LEU A 57 12.05 -15.76 20.51
N ASP A 58 12.30 -16.69 21.43
CA ASP A 58 12.24 -16.41 22.86
C ASP A 58 13.50 -15.66 23.32
N ALA A 59 14.67 -15.92 22.72
CA ALA A 59 15.85 -15.07 22.91
C ALA A 59 15.62 -13.63 22.43
N MET A 60 15.07 -13.44 21.23
CA MET A 60 14.87 -12.10 20.64
C MET A 60 13.87 -11.22 21.38
N ARG A 61 13.00 -11.82 22.22
CA ARG A 61 11.96 -11.11 22.98
C ARG A 61 12.37 -10.78 24.42
N ARG A 62 13.49 -11.33 24.89
CA ARG A 62 13.98 -11.17 26.27
C ARG A 62 14.70 -9.84 26.53
N ASP A 63 14.89 -9.00 25.52
CA ASP A 63 15.50 -7.66 25.63
C ASP A 63 14.50 -6.55 26.02
N ARG A 64 13.46 -6.87 26.80
CA ARG A 64 12.47 -5.90 27.28
C ARG A 64 12.47 -5.75 28.79
#